data_AF-A0A9P9TCX2-F1
#
_entry.id   AF-A0A9P9TCX2-F1
#
_cell.length_a   1.000
_cell.length_b   1.000
_cell.length_c   1.000
_cell.angle_alpha   90.00
_cell.angle_beta   90.00
_cell.angle_gamma   90.00
#
_symmetry.space_group_name_H-M   'P 1'
#
loop_
_entity.id
_entity.type
_entity.pdbx_description
1 polymer ?
#
loop_
_entity_poly.entity_id
_entity_poly.type
_entity_poly.pdbx_seq_one_letter_code
_entity_poly.pdbx_strand_id
1 'polypeptide(L)'
;MERAWKCMDETALIAFGILLEETTREVLGETGDLAFTEAADKDEERVLAAGDDEDDGEQKSDAEPVRPQERKGRVLSPQYPANPHFVPSTPSCALLQHCQTACLTSLGAMAPKIQANPQKAATILAWFHKTAQAHSIKDLEKTLPQVGAISNMHVKDYLQCLADDNKIRVEKIGSGNWYWSFPSDEKKAKDTALEKAQADYNKINATVADLRLKVDEAGAARAEDEDMLMDTGGDRKTLLTIHGNLSKDLEKLRTELAAYSEQDPVEVEKKAAETQQARLDAEKFTDHIYSMEGWLQKQCALDQLAMTEFRKSNYGDELDEEAGALREL
;
A
#
# COMPACT_ATOMS: atom_id res chain seq x y z
N MET A 1 8.75 -9.13 -76.56
CA MET A 1 9.03 -8.69 -75.19
C MET A 1 9.62 -9.86 -74.43
N GLU A 2 10.94 -9.99 -74.47
CA GLU A 2 11.65 -10.91 -73.56
C GLU A 2 11.61 -10.32 -72.16
N ARG A 3 11.17 -11.13 -71.19
CA ARG A 3 10.93 -10.67 -69.82
C ARG A 3 12.28 -10.35 -69.16
N ALA A 4 12.45 -9.12 -68.71
CA ALA A 4 13.65 -8.60 -68.01
C ALA A 4 14.06 -9.37 -66.73
N TRP A 5 13.27 -10.36 -66.32
CA TRP A 5 13.43 -11.15 -65.11
C TRP A 5 14.34 -12.37 -65.30
N LYS A 6 14.71 -12.69 -66.55
CA LYS A 6 15.62 -13.81 -66.86
C LYS A 6 17.10 -13.52 -66.60
N CYS A 7 17.43 -12.29 -66.19
CA CYS A 7 18.80 -11.83 -65.97
C CYS A 7 19.10 -11.49 -64.50
N MET A 8 18.20 -11.84 -63.57
CA MET A 8 18.44 -11.65 -62.14
C MET A 8 18.97 -12.95 -61.53
N ASP A 9 20.14 -12.87 -60.90
CA ASP A 9 20.74 -13.97 -60.14
C ASP A 9 19.83 -14.35 -58.96
N GLU A 10 19.93 -15.60 -58.48
CA GLU A 10 19.11 -16.13 -57.38
C GLU A 10 19.16 -15.23 -56.12
N THR A 11 20.33 -14.65 -55.84
CA THR A 11 20.52 -13.71 -54.73
C THR A 11 19.75 -12.40 -54.93
N ALA A 12 19.65 -11.90 -56.16
CA ALA A 12 18.89 -10.70 -56.48
C ALA A 12 17.38 -10.93 -56.35
N LEU A 13 16.90 -12.13 -56.68
CA LEU A 13 15.50 -12.52 -56.47
C LEU A 13 15.14 -12.64 -54.99
N ILE A 14 16.04 -13.18 -54.16
CA ILE A 14 15.87 -13.23 -52.70
C ILE A 14 15.84 -11.82 -52.11
N ALA A 15 16.78 -10.95 -52.50
CA ALA A 15 16.81 -9.57 -52.03
C ALA A 15 15.57 -8.78 -52.43
N PHE A 16 15.07 -8.98 -53.66
CA PHE A 16 13.83 -8.37 -54.11
C PHE A 16 12.61 -8.89 -53.35
N GLY A 17 12.58 -10.18 -53.01
CA GLY A 17 11.55 -10.78 -52.16
C GLY A 17 11.51 -10.16 -50.75
N ILE A 18 12.67 -9.98 -50.13
CA ILE A 18 12.78 -9.34 -48.80
C ILE A 18 12.32 -7.88 -48.86
N LEU A 19 12.71 -7.13 -49.89
CA LEU A 19 12.27 -5.75 -50.07
C LEU A 19 10.75 -5.64 -50.30
N LEU A 20 10.15 -6.58 -51.03
CA LEU A 20 8.71 -6.68 -51.22
C LEU A 20 7.97 -7.01 -49.91
N GLU A 21 8.55 -7.87 -49.07
CA GLU A 21 7.99 -8.21 -47.76
C GLU A 21 8.06 -7.01 -46.80
N GLU A 22 9.19 -6.30 -46.75
CA GLU A 22 9.31 -5.09 -45.92
C GLU A 22 8.37 -3.97 -46.37
N THR A 23 8.25 -3.73 -47.67
CA THR A 23 7.35 -2.70 -48.20
C THR A 23 5.88 -3.05 -48.04
N THR A 24 5.50 -4.33 -48.19
CA THR A 24 4.12 -4.75 -47.89
C THR A 24 3.81 -4.64 -46.40
N ARG A 25 4.76 -4.95 -45.50
CA ARG A 25 4.59 -4.78 -44.06
C ARG A 25 4.50 -3.30 -43.63
N GLU A 26 5.21 -2.40 -44.32
CA GLU A 26 5.10 -0.95 -44.12
C GLU A 26 3.73 -0.41 -44.54
N VAL A 27 3.15 -0.93 -45.62
CA VAL A 27 1.84 -0.48 -46.14
C VAL A 27 0.66 -1.13 -45.41
N LEU A 28 0.78 -2.40 -45.00
CA LEU A 28 -0.33 -3.19 -44.42
C LEU A 28 -0.35 -3.21 -42.89
N GLY A 29 0.73 -2.78 -42.23
CA GLY A 29 0.90 -2.93 -40.78
C GLY A 29 1.03 -4.41 -40.36
N GLU A 30 1.31 -4.68 -39.08
CA GLU A 30 1.57 -6.04 -38.56
C GLU A 30 0.37 -7.00 -38.65
N THR A 31 -0.83 -6.49 -38.91
CA THR A 31 -2.08 -7.28 -38.88
C THR A 31 -2.67 -7.57 -40.27
N GLY A 32 -2.15 -6.97 -41.35
CA GLY A 32 -2.44 -7.43 -42.71
C GLY A 32 -3.90 -7.28 -43.20
N ASP A 33 -4.69 -6.36 -42.64
CA ASP A 33 -6.09 -6.18 -43.05
C ASP A 33 -6.20 -5.30 -44.30
N LEU A 34 -6.56 -5.93 -45.43
CA LEU A 34 -6.92 -5.25 -46.67
C LEU A 34 -8.43 -4.95 -46.67
N ALA A 35 -8.82 -3.72 -46.35
CA ALA A 35 -10.16 -3.23 -46.64
C ALA A 35 -10.24 -2.81 -48.13
N PHE A 36 -10.80 -3.67 -48.98
CA PHE A 36 -11.11 -3.30 -50.36
C PHE A 36 -12.31 -2.34 -50.34
N THR A 37 -12.05 -1.04 -50.46
CA THR A 37 -13.09 -0.08 -50.81
C THR A 37 -13.26 -0.11 -52.33
N GLU A 38 -14.17 -0.94 -52.81
CA GLU A 38 -14.72 -0.73 -54.16
C GLU A 38 -15.46 0.61 -54.18
N ALA A 39 -15.25 1.41 -55.23
CA ALA A 39 -16.00 2.64 -55.43
C ALA A 39 -17.43 2.23 -55.79
N ALA A 40 -18.39 2.54 -54.93
CA ALA A 40 -19.80 2.33 -55.22
C ALA A 40 -20.17 3.06 -56.53
N ASP A 41 -20.62 2.30 -57.53
CA ASP A 41 -21.20 2.85 -58.74
C ASP A 41 -22.55 3.50 -58.40
N LYS A 42 -22.82 4.64 -59.06
CA LYS A 42 -23.94 5.56 -58.78
C LYS A 42 -25.35 4.96 -58.91
N ASP A 43 -25.47 3.69 -59.27
CA ASP A 43 -26.74 3.02 -59.54
C ASP A 43 -27.26 2.21 -58.33
N GLU A 44 -26.43 1.91 -57.32
CA GLU A 44 -26.89 1.19 -56.10
C GLU A 44 -27.51 2.12 -55.02
N GLU A 45 -27.20 3.42 -55.05
CA GLU A 45 -27.76 4.41 -54.11
C GLU A 45 -29.25 4.69 -54.35
N ARG A 46 -29.78 4.36 -55.54
CA ARG A 46 -31.19 4.57 -55.90
C ARG A 46 -32.13 3.42 -55.55
N VAL A 47 -31.62 2.22 -55.31
CA VAL A 47 -32.47 1.03 -55.02
C VAL A 47 -32.91 1.00 -53.56
N LEU A 48 -32.20 1.70 -52.66
CA LEU A 48 -32.53 1.74 -51.23
C LEU A 48 -33.48 2.90 -50.84
N ALA A 49 -33.96 3.69 -51.80
CA ALA A 49 -34.66 4.95 -51.54
C ALA A 49 -36.12 5.02 -52.05
N ALA A 50 -36.73 3.94 -52.57
CA ALA A 50 -38.11 3.98 -53.05
C ALA A 50 -38.87 2.63 -52.97
N GLY A 51 -40.06 2.66 -52.35
CA GLY A 51 -41.10 1.61 -52.39
C GLY A 51 -41.27 0.88 -51.05
N ASP A 52 -42.07 1.36 -50.09
CA ASP A 52 -43.54 1.57 -50.01
C ASP A 52 -44.31 0.33 -49.52
N ASP A 53 -44.88 0.49 -48.32
CA ASP A 53 -46.26 0.21 -47.88
C ASP A 53 -46.92 -1.20 -47.99
N GLU A 54 -47.32 -1.72 -46.81
CA GLU A 54 -48.54 -2.50 -46.43
C GLU A 54 -48.82 -3.86 -47.15
N ASP A 55 -49.28 -4.99 -46.58
CA ASP A 55 -50.04 -5.33 -45.36
C ASP A 55 -50.03 -6.86 -45.08
N ASP A 56 -50.08 -7.20 -43.79
CA ASP A 56 -50.58 -8.36 -43.00
C ASP A 56 -50.47 -9.88 -43.33
N GLY A 57 -50.12 -10.61 -42.26
CA GLY A 57 -50.36 -12.05 -42.05
C GLY A 57 -49.69 -12.68 -40.81
N GLU A 58 -50.29 -12.50 -39.62
CA GLU A 58 -50.22 -13.28 -38.34
C GLU A 58 -49.22 -14.48 -38.21
N GLN A 59 -48.43 -14.70 -37.13
CA GLN A 59 -48.86 -14.99 -35.74
C GLN A 59 -47.68 -15.06 -34.71
N LYS A 60 -47.91 -14.48 -33.52
CA LYS A 60 -47.51 -14.85 -32.13
C LYS A 60 -46.03 -15.11 -31.73
N SER A 61 -45.46 -14.24 -30.88
CA SER A 61 -45.40 -14.39 -29.40
C SER A 61 -44.39 -13.44 -28.72
N ASP A 62 -44.91 -12.79 -27.68
CA ASP A 62 -44.40 -11.85 -26.67
C ASP A 62 -42.88 -11.75 -26.34
N ALA A 63 -42.32 -10.55 -26.47
CA ALA A 63 -41.47 -9.87 -25.46
C ALA A 63 -41.15 -8.41 -25.88
N GLU A 64 -41.54 -7.44 -25.03
CA GLU A 64 -41.36 -5.98 -25.19
C GLU A 64 -39.88 -5.53 -25.24
N PRO A 65 -39.48 -4.61 -26.16
CA PRO A 65 -38.18 -3.93 -26.10
C PRO A 65 -38.31 -2.46 -25.66
N VAL A 66 -37.65 -2.11 -24.56
CA VAL A 66 -37.50 -0.74 -24.07
C VAL A 66 -36.35 -0.03 -24.80
N ARG A 67 -36.64 1.18 -25.29
CA ARG A 67 -35.79 2.10 -26.07
C ARG A 67 -34.47 2.49 -25.35
N PRO A 68 -33.31 2.50 -26.04
CA PRO A 68 -32.08 3.09 -25.50
C PRO A 68 -32.12 4.62 -25.53
N GLN A 69 -31.97 5.26 -24.36
CA GLN A 69 -31.65 6.69 -24.23
C GLN A 69 -30.16 6.85 -23.91
N GLU A 70 -29.53 7.80 -24.62
CA GLU A 70 -28.14 8.22 -24.51
C GLU A 70 -27.70 8.47 -23.04
N ARG A 71 -26.57 7.88 -22.63
CA ARG A 71 -25.89 8.25 -21.39
C ARG A 71 -24.50 8.81 -21.67
N LYS A 72 -24.39 10.12 -21.51
CA LYS A 72 -23.14 10.86 -21.31
C LYS A 72 -22.36 10.22 -20.15
N GLY A 73 -21.15 9.75 -20.42
CA GLY A 73 -20.25 9.19 -19.41
C GLY A 73 -19.87 10.24 -18.37
N ARG A 74 -20.35 10.05 -17.14
CA ARG A 74 -19.85 10.72 -15.93
C ARG A 74 -18.92 9.73 -15.23
N VAL A 75 -17.65 10.10 -15.09
CA VAL A 75 -16.69 9.38 -14.26
C VAL A 75 -17.16 9.46 -12.81
N LEU A 76 -17.43 8.30 -12.20
CA LEU A 76 -17.69 8.17 -10.76
C LEU A 76 -16.55 7.36 -10.14
N SER A 77 -15.87 7.98 -9.18
CA SER A 77 -14.82 7.39 -8.36
C SER A 77 -15.40 6.26 -7.47
N PRO A 78 -14.66 5.17 -7.20
CA PRO A 78 -15.13 4.14 -6.28
C PRO A 78 -15.22 4.66 -4.84
N GLN A 79 -16.43 4.64 -4.28
CA GLN A 79 -16.65 4.83 -2.83
C GLN A 79 -16.48 3.49 -2.12
N TYR A 80 -15.46 3.40 -1.26
CA TYR A 80 -15.35 2.32 -0.27
C TYR A 80 -16.19 2.68 0.96
N PRO A 81 -16.92 1.73 1.56
CA PRO A 81 -17.64 1.98 2.80
C PRO A 81 -16.64 2.17 3.96
N ALA A 82 -16.79 3.28 4.67
CA ALA A 82 -16.01 3.61 5.85
C ALA A 82 -16.33 2.64 7.00
N ASN A 83 -15.30 1.99 7.54
CA ASN A 83 -15.37 1.12 8.71
C ASN A 83 -15.20 1.97 9.99
N PRO A 84 -16.18 2.04 10.93
CA PRO A 84 -16.18 3.01 12.02
C PRO A 84 -15.36 2.62 13.27
N HIS A 85 -14.54 1.57 13.23
CA HIS A 85 -13.76 1.11 14.40
C HIS A 85 -12.27 0.94 14.12
N PHE A 86 -11.61 1.99 13.63
CA PHE A 86 -10.15 2.08 13.68
C PHE A 86 -9.75 3.33 14.47
N VAL A 87 -9.24 3.11 15.69
CA VAL A 87 -8.68 4.16 16.55
C VAL A 87 -7.16 4.08 16.42
N PRO A 88 -6.50 5.01 15.70
CA PRO A 88 -5.05 5.09 15.74
C PRO A 88 -4.64 5.83 17.01
N SER A 89 -3.93 5.13 17.90
CA SER A 89 -3.16 5.74 18.98
C SER A 89 -2.01 6.56 18.38
N THR A 90 -2.08 7.87 18.54
CA THR A 90 -0.97 8.78 18.25
C THR A 90 0.04 8.74 19.41
N PRO A 91 1.36 8.62 19.16
CA PRO A 91 2.33 9.27 20.01
C PRO A 91 2.54 10.71 19.51
N SER A 92 2.52 11.62 20.47
CA SER A 92 2.90 13.02 20.37
C SER A 92 4.20 13.21 19.60
N CYS A 93 4.16 14.00 18.52
CA CYS A 93 5.35 14.67 17.99
C CYS A 93 4.93 16.03 17.40
N ALA A 94 4.46 16.92 18.28
CA ALA A 94 4.42 18.34 18.00
C ALA A 94 5.85 18.86 18.06
N LEU A 95 6.54 18.88 16.91
CA LEU A 95 7.69 19.73 16.57
C LEU A 95 8.22 19.26 15.22
N LEU A 96 7.70 19.78 14.10
CA LEU A 96 8.43 20.00 12.84
C LEU A 96 7.49 20.57 11.78
N GLN A 97 7.00 21.79 12.00
CA GLN A 97 6.32 22.58 10.97
C GLN A 97 7.28 23.60 10.35
N HIS A 98 8.48 23.16 9.94
CA HIS A 98 9.46 24.02 9.24
C HIS A 98 10.41 23.30 8.27
N CYS A 99 10.11 22.09 7.78
CA CYS A 99 11.03 21.44 6.84
C CYS A 99 10.31 20.62 5.75
N GLN A 100 9.53 21.31 4.91
CA GLN A 100 9.13 20.80 3.59
C GLN A 100 9.55 21.80 2.51
N THR A 101 10.85 21.93 2.28
CA THR A 101 11.40 22.45 1.01
C THR A 101 12.82 21.94 0.70
N ALA A 102 13.29 20.87 1.33
CA ALA A 102 14.65 20.37 1.12
C ALA A 102 14.69 18.84 1.07
N CYS A 103 14.23 18.25 -0.03
CA CYS A 103 14.56 16.85 -0.34
C CYS A 103 14.49 16.51 -1.84
N LEU A 104 14.93 17.43 -2.71
CA LEU A 104 15.21 17.16 -4.12
C LEU A 104 16.50 17.87 -4.58
N THR A 105 17.61 17.60 -3.91
CA THR A 105 18.95 17.90 -4.46
C THR A 105 19.98 16.99 -3.79
N SER A 106 20.06 15.75 -4.27
CA SER A 106 21.24 14.90 -4.09
C SER A 106 21.52 14.17 -5.40
N LEU A 107 21.68 14.96 -6.47
CA LEU A 107 22.55 14.61 -7.59
C LEU A 107 23.71 15.60 -7.50
N GLY A 108 24.93 15.06 -7.46
CA GLY A 108 26.15 15.82 -7.19
C GLY A 108 26.20 17.11 -8.00
N ALA A 109 26.42 18.22 -7.28
CA ALA A 109 26.67 19.53 -7.85
C ALA A 109 27.95 19.47 -8.71
N MET A 110 27.79 19.13 -9.99
CA MET A 110 28.76 19.56 -11.00
C MET A 110 28.52 21.04 -11.26
N ALA A 111 29.61 21.80 -11.37
CA ALA A 111 29.62 23.23 -11.66
C ALA A 111 28.60 23.61 -12.74
N PRO A 112 28.05 24.85 -12.76
CA PRO A 112 27.07 25.24 -13.76
C PRO A 112 27.67 25.08 -15.15
N LYS A 113 27.34 23.98 -15.83
CA LYS A 113 27.66 23.81 -17.24
C LYS A 113 26.88 24.91 -17.94
N ILE A 114 27.58 25.71 -18.74
CA ILE A 114 26.99 26.77 -19.55
C ILE A 114 25.72 26.22 -20.21
N GLN A 115 24.57 26.77 -19.84
CA GLN A 115 23.29 26.31 -20.36
C GLN A 115 23.16 26.82 -21.79
N ALA A 116 23.67 26.03 -22.73
CA ALA A 116 23.57 26.25 -24.15
C ALA A 116 22.11 26.56 -24.52
N ASN A 117 21.85 27.72 -25.14
CA ASN A 117 20.51 28.05 -25.64
C ASN A 117 19.98 26.88 -26.53
N PRO A 118 18.83 26.26 -26.19
CA PRO A 118 18.31 25.09 -26.89
C PRO A 118 18.04 25.34 -28.37
N GLN A 119 17.71 26.58 -28.75
CA GLN A 119 17.47 26.96 -30.14
C GLN A 119 18.76 26.88 -30.97
N LYS A 120 19.87 27.37 -30.42
CA LYS A 120 21.18 27.32 -31.08
C LYS A 120 21.72 25.89 -31.13
N ALA A 121 21.51 25.12 -30.06
CA ALA A 121 21.85 23.70 -30.02
C ALA A 121 21.08 22.91 -31.09
N ALA A 122 19.79 23.18 -31.28
CA ALA A 122 18.98 22.57 -32.34
C ALA A 122 19.47 22.95 -33.75
N THR A 123 19.88 24.21 -33.98
CA THR A 123 20.48 24.63 -35.26
C THR A 123 21.78 23.90 -35.57
N ILE A 124 22.64 23.68 -34.57
CA ILE A 124 23.88 22.90 -34.71
C ILE A 124 23.57 21.44 -35.07
N LEU A 125 22.63 20.81 -34.38
CA LEU A 125 22.21 19.43 -34.67
C LEU A 125 21.64 19.30 -36.07
N ALA A 126 20.80 20.25 -36.50
CA ALA A 126 20.27 20.28 -37.86
C ALA A 126 21.39 20.41 -38.91
N TRP A 127 22.46 21.15 -38.62
CA TRP A 127 23.63 21.22 -39.49
C TRP A 127 24.41 19.90 -39.54
N PHE A 128 24.61 19.21 -38.41
CA PHE A 128 25.22 17.88 -38.42
C PHE A 128 24.37 16.86 -39.19
N HIS A 129 23.04 16.90 -39.05
CA HIS A 129 22.14 16.03 -39.80
C HIS A 129 22.14 16.34 -41.30
N LYS A 130 22.29 17.62 -41.68
CA LYS A 130 22.40 18.04 -43.08
C LYS A 130 23.73 17.65 -43.73
N THR A 131 24.83 17.74 -42.97
CA THR A 131 26.16 17.40 -43.49
C THR A 131 26.45 15.91 -43.43
N ALA A 132 25.83 15.17 -42.51
CA ALA A 132 25.93 13.71 -42.36
C ALA A 132 27.37 13.18 -42.47
N GLN A 133 28.33 13.94 -41.91
CA GLN A 133 29.77 13.70 -42.00
C GLN A 133 30.42 13.89 -40.64
N ALA A 134 31.56 13.22 -40.43
CA ALA A 134 32.37 13.40 -39.22
C ALA A 134 33.29 14.61 -39.39
N HIS A 135 33.26 15.52 -38.41
CA HIS A 135 34.04 16.76 -38.44
C HIS A 135 35.06 16.78 -37.30
N SER A 136 36.24 17.36 -37.58
CA SER A 136 37.24 17.63 -36.55
C SER A 136 36.90 18.89 -35.77
N ILE A 137 37.42 19.02 -34.54
CA ILE A 137 37.21 20.24 -33.72
C ILE A 137 37.63 21.53 -34.45
N LYS A 138 38.68 21.47 -35.28
CA LYS A 138 39.19 22.63 -36.04
C LYS A 138 38.25 23.07 -37.15
N ASP A 139 37.54 22.11 -37.76
CA ASP A 139 36.58 22.39 -38.82
C ASP A 139 35.30 22.97 -38.22
N LEU A 140 34.89 22.44 -37.06
CA LEU A 140 33.72 22.92 -36.31
C LEU A 140 33.91 24.35 -35.78
N GLU A 141 35.10 24.73 -35.31
CA GLU A 141 35.40 26.11 -34.90
C GLU A 141 35.31 27.11 -36.07
N LYS A 142 35.40 26.65 -37.34
CA LYS A 142 35.28 27.52 -38.53
C LYS A 142 33.87 27.56 -39.10
N THR A 143 33.18 26.42 -39.13
CA THR A 143 31.87 26.28 -39.79
C THR A 143 30.71 26.63 -38.87
N LEU A 144 30.78 26.27 -37.59
CA LEU A 144 29.67 26.48 -36.64
C LEU A 144 29.38 27.97 -36.34
N PRO A 145 30.36 28.88 -36.24
CA PRO A 145 30.06 30.31 -36.09
C PRO A 145 29.29 30.89 -37.27
N GLN A 146 29.54 30.39 -38.50
CA GLN A 146 28.89 30.85 -39.72
C GLN A 146 27.45 30.33 -39.85
N VAL A 147 27.19 29.09 -39.46
CA VAL A 147 25.87 28.45 -39.62
C VAL A 147 24.96 28.68 -38.40
N GLY A 148 25.51 28.68 -37.20
CA GLY A 148 24.73 28.76 -35.95
C GLY A 148 24.64 30.14 -35.32
N ALA A 149 25.32 31.15 -35.88
CA ALA A 149 25.50 32.47 -35.25
C ALA A 149 25.96 32.36 -33.78
N ILE A 150 26.99 31.52 -33.57
CA ILE A 150 27.56 31.19 -32.26
C ILE A 150 28.94 31.83 -32.15
N SER A 151 29.26 32.38 -30.97
CA SER A 151 30.60 32.90 -30.69
C SER A 151 31.62 31.76 -30.72
N ASN A 152 32.76 31.97 -31.38
CA ASN A 152 33.84 30.98 -31.47
C ASN A 152 34.31 30.49 -30.08
N MET A 153 34.20 31.34 -29.06
CA MET A 153 34.55 31.03 -27.67
C MET A 153 33.66 29.93 -27.06
N HIS A 154 32.40 29.80 -27.50
CA HIS A 154 31.41 28.90 -26.90
C HIS A 154 31.18 27.61 -27.69
N VAL A 155 31.82 27.44 -28.86
CA VAL A 155 31.61 26.26 -29.72
C VAL A 155 31.87 24.95 -28.97
N LYS A 156 32.93 24.91 -28.14
CA LYS A 156 33.26 23.74 -27.32
C LYS A 156 32.22 23.44 -26.25
N ASP A 157 31.67 24.48 -25.62
CA ASP A 157 30.64 24.33 -24.59
C ASP A 157 29.35 23.75 -25.19
N TYR A 158 28.93 24.25 -26.37
CA TYR A 158 27.76 23.74 -27.09
C TYR A 158 27.95 22.30 -27.55
N LEU A 159 29.13 21.92 -28.06
CA LEU A 159 29.42 20.54 -28.43
C LEU A 159 29.42 19.61 -27.21
N GLN A 160 29.96 20.06 -26.07
CA GLN A 160 29.93 19.30 -24.83
C GLN A 160 28.49 19.09 -24.34
N CYS A 161 27.65 20.13 -24.34
CA CYS A 161 26.23 20.00 -23.98
C CYS A 161 25.48 19.02 -24.88
N LEU A 162 25.74 19.06 -26.20
CA LEU A 162 25.13 18.14 -27.16
C LEU A 162 25.60 16.69 -26.98
N ALA A 163 26.86 16.50 -26.57
CA ALA A 163 27.42 15.19 -26.25
C ALA A 163 26.85 14.64 -24.93
N ASP A 164 26.73 15.49 -23.90
CA ASP A 164 26.12 15.15 -22.62
C ASP A 164 24.64 14.74 -22.79
N ASP A 165 23.91 15.40 -23.68
CA ASP A 165 22.54 15.07 -24.07
C ASP A 165 22.43 13.79 -24.94
N ASN A 166 23.56 13.13 -25.25
CA ASN A 166 23.68 11.99 -26.17
C ASN A 166 23.13 12.24 -27.59
N LYS A 167 23.07 13.51 -28.02
CA LYS A 167 22.57 13.89 -29.37
C LYS A 167 23.67 13.85 -30.43
N ILE A 168 24.93 14.03 -30.02
CA ILE A 168 26.10 13.82 -30.88
C ILE A 168 27.02 12.76 -30.28
N ARG A 169 27.69 12.01 -31.15
CA ARG A 169 28.73 11.06 -30.77
C ARG A 169 30.09 11.73 -30.84
N VAL A 170 30.87 11.58 -29.77
CA VAL A 170 32.24 12.08 -29.68
C VAL A 170 33.16 10.89 -29.51
N GLU A 171 34.11 10.73 -30.41
CA GLU A 171 35.13 9.70 -30.30
C GLU A 171 36.51 10.31 -30.41
N LYS A 172 37.42 9.80 -29.59
CA LYS A 172 38.82 10.22 -29.61
C LYS A 172 39.61 9.27 -30.50
N ILE A 173 40.04 9.77 -31.66
CA ILE A 173 40.88 9.04 -32.60
C ILE A 173 42.28 9.65 -32.53
N GLY A 174 43.20 8.92 -31.88
CA GLY A 174 44.58 9.38 -31.64
C GLY A 174 44.64 10.62 -30.73
N SER A 175 45.18 11.72 -31.26
CA SER A 175 45.29 13.02 -30.57
C SER A 175 44.13 13.98 -30.84
N GLY A 176 43.15 13.60 -31.66
CA GLY A 176 42.00 14.44 -32.04
C GLY A 176 40.66 13.89 -31.55
N ASN A 177 39.74 14.80 -31.22
CA ASN A 177 38.33 14.48 -30.99
C ASN A 177 37.55 14.67 -32.29
N TRP A 178 36.74 13.69 -32.63
CA TRP A 178 35.87 13.65 -33.80
C TRP A 178 34.41 13.66 -33.37
N TYR A 179 33.59 14.44 -34.08
CA TYR A 179 32.19 14.65 -33.76
C TYR A 179 31.32 14.30 -34.97
N TRP A 180 30.27 13.52 -34.74
CA TRP A 180 29.24 13.23 -35.75
C TRP A 180 27.90 12.95 -35.09
N SER A 181 26.83 13.08 -35.86
CA SER A 181 25.50 12.60 -35.46
C SER A 181 24.72 12.22 -36.70
N PHE A 182 24.11 11.03 -36.69
CA PHE A 182 23.21 10.61 -37.75
C PHE A 182 21.75 10.64 -37.28
N PRO A 183 20.80 11.01 -38.15
CA PRO A 183 19.37 10.92 -37.82
C PRO A 183 18.93 9.51 -37.39
N SER A 184 19.64 8.47 -37.84
CA SER A 184 19.40 7.07 -37.48
C SER A 184 19.78 6.73 -36.05
N ASP A 185 20.68 7.47 -35.41
CA ASP A 185 21.10 7.24 -34.02
C ASP A 185 19.96 7.61 -33.05
N GLU A 186 19.23 8.69 -33.33
CA GLU A 186 18.06 9.09 -32.53
C GLU A 186 16.93 8.04 -32.63
N LYS A 187 16.72 7.47 -33.81
CA LYS A 187 15.75 6.38 -34.01
C LYS A 187 16.16 5.15 -33.20
N LYS A 188 17.41 4.69 -33.34
CA LYS A 188 17.92 3.54 -32.57
C LYS A 188 17.84 3.75 -31.06
N ALA A 189 18.13 4.96 -30.57
CA ALA A 189 18.01 5.28 -29.15
C ALA A 189 16.55 5.16 -28.65
N LYS A 190 15.57 5.64 -29.43
CA LYS A 190 14.14 5.49 -29.12
C LYS A 190 13.70 4.03 -29.19
N ASP A 191 14.13 3.29 -30.20
CA ASP A 191 13.79 1.87 -30.37
C ASP A 191 14.36 1.03 -29.21
N THR A 192 15.61 1.24 -28.79
CA THR A 192 16.20 0.56 -27.62
C THR A 192 15.49 0.94 -26.31
N ALA A 193 15.02 2.18 -26.18
CA ALA A 193 14.26 2.60 -25.00
C ALA A 193 12.87 1.96 -24.97
N LEU A 194 12.19 1.87 -26.13
CA LEU A 194 10.92 1.18 -26.27
C LEU A 194 11.05 -0.32 -25.98
N GLU A 195 12.08 -0.97 -26.52
CA GLU A 195 12.34 -2.40 -26.27
C GLU A 195 12.55 -2.68 -24.77
N LYS A 196 13.32 -1.84 -24.07
CA LYS A 196 13.49 -1.95 -22.61
C LYS A 196 12.18 -1.77 -21.85
N ALA A 197 11.40 -0.74 -22.22
CA ALA A 197 10.11 -0.48 -21.58
C ALA A 197 9.11 -1.62 -21.83
N GLN A 198 9.09 -2.21 -23.03
CA GLN A 198 8.28 -3.37 -23.37
C GLN A 198 8.73 -4.62 -22.59
N ALA A 199 10.04 -4.86 -22.47
CA ALA A 199 10.58 -5.95 -21.68
C ALA A 199 10.19 -5.84 -20.20
N ASP A 200 10.26 -4.63 -19.63
CA ASP A 200 9.86 -4.41 -18.23
C ASP A 200 8.35 -4.49 -18.03
N TYR A 201 7.55 -4.00 -19.00
CA TYR A 201 6.10 -4.21 -18.99
C TYR A 201 5.75 -5.70 -18.99
N ASN A 202 6.39 -6.50 -19.85
CA ASN A 202 6.16 -7.94 -19.93
C ASN A 202 6.52 -8.65 -18.63
N LYS A 203 7.65 -8.28 -18.00
CA LYS A 203 8.04 -8.80 -16.68
C LYS A 203 7.01 -8.45 -15.61
N ILE A 204 6.62 -7.18 -15.51
CA ILE A 204 5.65 -6.72 -14.51
C ILE A 204 4.31 -7.43 -14.74
N ASN A 205 3.87 -7.55 -15.99
CA ASN A 205 2.63 -8.23 -16.33
C ASN A 205 2.66 -9.71 -15.93
N ALA A 206 3.78 -10.40 -16.15
CA ALA A 206 3.99 -11.76 -15.65
C ALA A 206 3.89 -11.83 -14.11
N THR A 207 4.54 -10.91 -13.39
CA THR A 207 4.44 -10.87 -11.91
C THR A 207 3.03 -10.57 -11.42
N VAL A 208 2.26 -9.76 -12.14
CA VAL A 208 0.86 -9.47 -11.82
C VAL A 208 0.00 -10.71 -12.05
N ALA A 209 0.22 -11.46 -13.13
CA ALA A 209 -0.46 -12.72 -13.38
C ALA A 209 -0.17 -13.75 -12.27
N ASP A 210 1.09 -13.92 -11.89
CA ASP A 210 1.49 -14.82 -10.79
C ASP A 210 0.87 -14.41 -9.45
N LEU A 211 0.85 -13.11 -9.14
CA LEU A 211 0.23 -12.60 -7.92
C LEU A 211 -1.29 -12.78 -7.93
N ARG A 212 -1.95 -12.61 -9.08
CA ARG A 212 -3.39 -12.88 -9.22
C ARG A 212 -3.68 -14.36 -8.98
N LEU A 213 -2.90 -15.27 -9.57
CA LEU A 213 -3.04 -16.71 -9.31
C LEU A 213 -2.87 -17.03 -7.82
N LYS A 214 -1.87 -16.46 -7.15
CA LYS A 214 -1.69 -16.65 -5.69
C LYS A 214 -2.85 -16.09 -4.86
N VAL A 215 -3.46 -14.99 -5.29
CA VAL A 215 -4.64 -14.41 -4.63
C VAL A 215 -5.84 -15.31 -4.85
N ASP A 216 -6.03 -15.85 -6.06
CA ASP A 216 -7.12 -16.75 -6.39
C ASP A 216 -6.96 -18.10 -5.67
N GLU A 217 -5.75 -18.65 -5.60
CA GLU A 217 -5.42 -19.83 -4.78
C GLU A 217 -5.68 -19.59 -3.29
N ALA A 218 -5.23 -18.45 -2.75
CA ALA A 218 -5.52 -18.08 -1.36
C ALA A 218 -7.01 -17.74 -1.15
N GLY A 219 -7.74 -17.39 -2.21
CA GLY A 219 -9.19 -17.22 -2.20
C GLY A 219 -9.91 -18.56 -2.15
N ALA A 220 -9.53 -19.49 -3.03
CA ALA A 220 -10.04 -20.84 -3.09
C ALA A 220 -9.77 -21.61 -1.80
N ALA A 221 -8.55 -21.56 -1.27
CA ALA A 221 -8.22 -22.17 0.02
C ALA A 221 -9.08 -21.60 1.16
N ARG A 222 -9.38 -20.29 1.16
CA ARG A 222 -10.29 -19.70 2.14
C ARG A 222 -11.75 -20.12 1.94
N ALA A 223 -12.17 -20.35 0.71
CA ALA A 223 -13.51 -20.84 0.39
C ALA A 223 -13.67 -22.32 0.77
N GLU A 224 -12.67 -23.15 0.50
CA GLU A 224 -12.60 -24.54 0.96
C GLU A 224 -12.58 -24.62 2.49
N ASP A 225 -11.80 -23.76 3.15
CA ASP A 225 -11.82 -23.62 4.61
C ASP A 225 -13.21 -23.19 5.11
N GLU A 226 -13.90 -22.29 4.41
CA GLU A 226 -15.26 -21.84 4.76
C GLU A 226 -16.30 -22.94 4.58
N ASP A 227 -16.21 -23.75 3.52
CA ASP A 227 -17.05 -24.93 3.28
C ASP A 227 -16.82 -26.01 4.34
N MET A 228 -15.56 -26.27 4.71
CA MET A 228 -15.21 -27.20 5.80
C MET A 228 -15.66 -26.70 7.18
N LEU A 229 -15.69 -25.37 7.38
CA LEU A 229 -16.13 -24.74 8.61
C LEU A 229 -17.67 -24.74 8.76
N MET A 230 -18.41 -24.75 7.65
CA MET A 230 -19.86 -24.99 7.67
C MET A 230 -20.22 -26.40 8.15
N ASP A 231 -19.40 -27.42 7.84
CA ASP A 231 -19.61 -28.80 8.31
C ASP A 231 -19.25 -28.98 9.80
N THR A 232 -18.30 -28.20 10.32
CA THR A 232 -17.92 -28.19 11.75
C THR A 232 -18.69 -27.19 12.62
N GLY A 233 -19.68 -26.49 12.04
CA GLY A 233 -20.73 -25.84 12.81
C GLY A 233 -20.51 -24.37 13.19
N GLY A 234 -19.91 -23.55 12.32
CA GLY A 234 -20.12 -22.10 12.41
C GLY A 234 -19.25 -21.24 11.48
N ASP A 235 -19.85 -20.21 10.87
CA ASP A 235 -19.16 -19.26 9.98
C ASP A 235 -17.90 -18.67 10.62
N ARG A 236 -16.87 -18.36 9.82
CA ARG A 236 -15.60 -17.75 10.30
C ARG A 236 -15.82 -16.54 11.20
N LYS A 237 -16.83 -15.74 10.90
CA LYS A 237 -17.22 -14.57 11.69
C LYS A 237 -17.70 -14.95 13.10
N THR A 238 -18.47 -16.03 13.22
CA THR A 238 -18.90 -16.55 14.52
C THR A 238 -17.72 -17.08 15.32
N LEU A 239 -16.81 -17.82 14.68
CA LEU A 239 -15.57 -18.30 15.31
C LEU A 239 -14.68 -17.17 15.83
N LEU A 240 -14.50 -16.09 15.04
CA LEU A 240 -13.74 -14.91 15.47
C LEU A 240 -14.40 -14.22 16.67
N THR A 241 -15.73 -14.17 16.69
CA THR A 241 -16.50 -13.60 17.80
C THR A 241 -16.32 -14.46 19.06
N ILE A 242 -16.42 -15.78 18.93
CA ILE A 242 -16.22 -16.76 20.01
C ILE A 242 -14.79 -16.63 20.55
N HIS A 243 -13.78 -16.63 19.69
CA HIS A 243 -12.39 -16.45 20.08
C HIS A 243 -12.15 -15.13 20.84
N GLY A 244 -12.76 -14.04 20.36
CA GLY A 244 -12.70 -12.75 21.03
C GLY A 244 -13.34 -12.76 22.42
N ASN A 245 -14.45 -13.47 22.58
CA ASN A 245 -15.12 -13.63 23.87
C ASN A 245 -14.30 -14.50 24.84
N LEU A 246 -13.83 -15.67 24.37
CA LEU A 246 -12.98 -16.56 25.19
C LEU A 246 -11.68 -15.88 25.63
N SER A 247 -11.08 -15.06 24.77
CA SER A 247 -9.87 -14.31 25.11
C SER A 247 -10.12 -13.31 26.24
N LYS A 248 -11.25 -12.60 26.19
CA LYS A 248 -11.66 -11.68 27.28
C LYS A 248 -11.95 -12.44 28.56
N ASP A 249 -12.61 -13.59 28.48
CA ASP A 249 -12.91 -14.39 29.66
C ASP A 249 -11.63 -14.99 30.27
N LEU A 250 -10.67 -15.41 29.45
CA LEU A 250 -9.34 -15.80 29.94
C LEU A 250 -8.62 -14.65 30.65
N GLU A 251 -8.70 -13.42 30.14
CA GLU A 251 -8.13 -12.26 30.82
C GLU A 251 -8.82 -11.99 32.16
N LYS A 252 -10.16 -12.05 32.21
CA LYS A 252 -10.90 -11.91 33.47
C LYS A 252 -10.49 -12.99 34.48
N LEU A 253 -10.48 -14.26 34.08
CA LEU A 253 -10.08 -15.36 34.95
C LEU A 253 -8.64 -15.21 35.42
N ARG A 254 -7.73 -14.71 34.56
CA ARG A 254 -6.35 -14.41 34.97
C ARG A 254 -6.29 -13.29 36.00
N THR A 255 -7.09 -12.23 35.85
CA THR A 255 -7.16 -11.16 36.85
C THR A 255 -7.76 -11.62 38.17
N GLU A 256 -8.80 -12.47 38.12
CA GLU A 256 -9.40 -13.09 39.30
C GLU A 256 -8.41 -14.01 40.01
N LEU A 257 -7.71 -14.87 39.27
CA LEU A 257 -6.71 -15.79 39.82
C LEU A 257 -5.53 -15.02 40.44
N ALA A 258 -5.12 -13.90 39.86
CA ALA A 258 -4.13 -13.01 40.47
C ALA A 258 -4.65 -12.40 41.80
N ALA A 259 -5.93 -11.99 41.86
CA ALA A 259 -6.53 -11.51 43.10
C ALA A 259 -6.63 -12.62 44.18
N TYR A 260 -6.91 -13.85 43.79
CA TYR A 260 -6.93 -15.00 44.70
C TYR A 260 -5.53 -15.48 45.11
N SER A 261 -4.47 -15.11 44.39
CA SER A 261 -3.10 -15.53 44.73
C SER A 261 -2.61 -14.99 46.08
N GLU A 262 -3.23 -13.92 46.58
CA GLU A 262 -2.97 -13.35 47.91
C GLU A 262 -3.73 -14.07 49.04
N GLN A 263 -4.68 -14.95 48.70
CA GLN A 263 -5.50 -15.71 49.64
C GLN A 263 -5.02 -17.17 49.70
N ASP A 264 -3.83 -17.38 50.24
CA ASP A 264 -3.35 -18.72 50.55
C ASP A 264 -4.20 -19.33 51.68
N PRO A 265 -4.92 -20.45 51.43
CA PRO A 265 -5.73 -21.12 52.45
C PRO A 265 -4.95 -21.42 53.74
N VAL A 266 -3.65 -21.71 53.61
CA VAL A 266 -2.78 -22.03 54.77
C VAL A 266 -2.53 -20.80 55.62
N GLU A 267 -2.31 -19.62 55.00
CA GLU A 267 -2.14 -18.37 55.75
C GLU A 267 -3.44 -17.91 56.39
N VAL A 268 -4.58 -18.11 55.73
CA VAL A 268 -5.91 -17.80 56.27
C VAL A 268 -6.22 -18.70 57.48
N GLU A 269 -5.97 -20.00 57.37
CA GLU A 269 -6.17 -20.95 58.48
C GLU A 269 -5.25 -20.64 59.66
N LYS A 270 -3.98 -20.28 59.39
CA LYS A 270 -3.03 -19.85 60.42
C LYS A 270 -3.52 -18.61 61.16
N LYS A 271 -3.95 -17.56 60.45
CA LYS A 271 -4.50 -16.34 61.07
C LYS A 271 -5.78 -16.62 61.85
N ALA A 272 -6.63 -17.51 61.37
CA ALA A 272 -7.84 -17.92 62.08
C ALA A 272 -7.50 -18.65 63.38
N ALA A 273 -6.52 -19.56 63.37
CA ALA A 273 -6.03 -20.24 64.56
C ALA A 273 -5.39 -19.27 65.58
N GLU A 274 -4.58 -18.32 65.12
CA GLU A 274 -3.99 -17.27 65.97
C GLU A 274 -5.06 -16.38 66.60
N THR A 275 -6.08 -15.98 65.83
CA THR A 275 -7.21 -15.18 66.33
C THR A 275 -8.02 -15.97 67.36
N GLN A 276 -8.26 -17.27 67.11
CA GLN A 276 -8.95 -18.13 68.06
C GLN A 276 -8.16 -18.29 69.36
N GLN A 277 -6.84 -18.45 69.27
CA GLN A 277 -5.99 -18.54 70.45
C GLN A 277 -6.01 -17.23 71.26
N ALA A 278 -5.90 -16.07 70.59
CA ALA A 278 -5.98 -14.77 71.24
C ALA A 278 -7.33 -14.54 71.94
N ARG A 279 -8.43 -15.00 71.33
CA ARG A 279 -9.76 -14.99 71.95
C ARG A 279 -9.82 -15.85 73.21
N LEU A 280 -9.35 -17.09 73.15
CA LEU A 280 -9.32 -18.00 74.31
C LEU A 280 -8.46 -17.44 75.45
N ASP A 281 -7.34 -16.82 75.12
CA ASP A 281 -6.48 -16.18 76.11
C ASP A 281 -7.17 -14.98 76.77
N ALA A 282 -7.88 -14.16 75.99
CA ALA A 282 -8.68 -13.06 76.52
C ALA A 282 -9.80 -13.54 77.45
N GLU A 283 -10.58 -14.56 77.04
CA GLU A 283 -11.62 -15.20 77.86
C GLU A 283 -11.03 -15.73 79.19
N LYS A 284 -9.86 -16.38 79.14
CA LYS A 284 -9.16 -16.85 80.34
C LYS A 284 -8.75 -15.71 81.29
N PHE A 285 -8.26 -14.59 80.76
CA PHE A 285 -7.93 -13.44 81.59
C PHE A 285 -9.18 -12.79 82.18
N THR A 286 -10.29 -12.76 81.43
CA THR A 286 -11.61 -12.32 81.94
C THR A 286 -12.06 -13.18 83.13
N ASP A 287 -11.95 -14.50 83.05
CA ASP A 287 -12.26 -15.40 84.17
C ASP A 287 -11.38 -15.14 85.40
N HIS A 288 -10.09 -14.88 85.20
CA HIS A 288 -9.18 -14.52 86.29
C HIS A 288 -9.58 -13.18 86.93
N ILE A 289 -9.96 -12.19 86.13
CA ILE A 289 -10.43 -10.88 86.61
C ILE A 289 -11.68 -11.08 87.49
N TYR A 290 -12.69 -11.80 87.01
CA TYR A 290 -13.91 -12.06 87.79
C TYR A 290 -13.64 -12.89 89.07
N SER A 291 -12.70 -13.82 89.03
CA SER A 291 -12.28 -14.57 90.21
C SER A 291 -11.66 -13.65 91.28
N MET A 292 -10.83 -12.69 90.87
CA MET A 292 -10.25 -11.70 91.76
C MET A 292 -11.31 -10.72 92.29
N GLU A 293 -12.23 -10.25 91.45
CA GLU A 293 -13.37 -9.43 91.89
C GLU A 293 -14.20 -10.13 92.96
N GLY A 294 -14.56 -11.40 92.73
CA GLY A 294 -15.35 -12.19 93.67
C GLY A 294 -14.61 -12.43 94.99
N TRP A 295 -13.29 -12.55 94.96
CA TRP A 295 -12.47 -12.61 96.17
C TRP A 295 -12.46 -11.25 96.91
N LEU A 296 -12.23 -10.14 96.19
CA LEU A 296 -12.24 -8.79 96.77
C LEU A 296 -13.59 -8.45 97.40
N GLN A 297 -14.68 -8.81 96.74
CA GLN A 297 -16.03 -8.62 97.27
C GLN A 297 -16.21 -9.31 98.63
N LYS A 298 -15.73 -10.55 98.75
CA LYS A 298 -15.81 -11.35 99.96
C LYS A 298 -14.90 -10.85 101.08
N GLN A 299 -13.68 -10.42 100.77
CA GLN A 299 -12.71 -9.97 101.77
C GLN A 299 -12.99 -8.56 102.30
N CYS A 300 -13.43 -7.66 101.43
CA CYS A 300 -13.69 -6.26 101.80
C CYS A 300 -15.15 -6.00 102.20
N ALA A 301 -16.01 -7.03 102.20
CA ALA A 301 -17.45 -6.91 102.45
C ALA A 301 -18.10 -5.77 101.65
N LEU A 302 -17.69 -5.63 100.37
CA LEU A 302 -18.19 -4.58 99.48
C LEU A 302 -19.65 -4.89 99.13
N ASP A 303 -20.54 -3.96 99.50
CA ASP A 303 -21.93 -3.99 99.06
C ASP A 303 -22.04 -3.95 97.54
N GLN A 304 -23.16 -4.46 97.01
CA GLN A 304 -23.38 -4.61 95.57
C GLN A 304 -23.22 -3.27 94.81
N LEU A 305 -23.64 -2.16 95.41
CA LEU A 305 -23.46 -0.80 94.87
C LEU A 305 -21.99 -0.35 94.86
N ALA A 306 -21.23 -0.65 95.93
CA ALA A 306 -19.82 -0.32 96.02
C ALA A 306 -18.97 -1.12 95.02
N MET A 307 -19.38 -2.37 94.74
CA MET A 307 -18.76 -3.18 93.69
C MET A 307 -19.06 -2.62 92.29
N THR A 308 -20.28 -2.13 92.04
CA THR A 308 -20.62 -1.48 90.78
C THR A 308 -19.82 -0.19 90.56
N GLU A 309 -19.63 0.63 91.60
CA GLU A 309 -18.76 1.81 91.53
C GLU A 309 -17.29 1.43 91.31
N PHE A 310 -16.81 0.37 91.97
CA PHE A 310 -15.47 -0.16 91.76
C PHE A 310 -15.24 -0.60 90.31
N ARG A 311 -16.20 -1.33 89.71
CA ARG A 311 -16.13 -1.73 88.30
C ARG A 311 -16.13 -0.53 87.36
N LYS A 312 -17.02 0.44 87.58
CA LYS A 312 -17.08 1.69 86.79
C LYS A 312 -15.78 2.48 86.88
N SER A 313 -15.15 2.55 88.05
CA SER A 313 -13.90 3.28 88.25
C SER A 313 -12.68 2.59 87.61
N ASN A 314 -12.68 1.26 87.49
CA ASN A 314 -11.52 0.51 86.99
C ASN A 314 -11.62 0.11 85.51
N TYR A 315 -12.82 -0.19 85.01
CA TYR A 315 -13.02 -0.63 83.61
C TYR A 315 -13.38 0.52 82.66
N GLY A 316 -13.86 1.65 83.17
CA GLY A 316 -14.16 2.83 82.36
C GLY A 316 -15.05 2.49 81.16
N ASP A 317 -14.53 2.74 79.95
CA ASP A 317 -15.24 2.56 78.67
C ASP A 317 -15.39 1.09 78.24
N GLU A 318 -14.68 0.14 78.88
CA GLU A 318 -14.74 -1.29 78.58
C GLU A 318 -15.84 -2.03 79.37
N LEU A 319 -16.49 -1.32 80.30
CA LEU A 319 -17.66 -1.82 81.02
C LEU A 319 -18.89 -1.77 80.10
N ASP A 320 -19.52 -2.91 79.90
CA ASP A 320 -20.88 -2.98 79.39
C ASP A 320 -21.85 -2.57 80.50
N GLU A 321 -22.44 -1.37 80.38
CA GLU A 321 -23.37 -0.83 81.37
C GLU A 321 -24.69 -1.61 81.44
N GLU A 322 -25.07 -2.34 80.39
CA GLU A 322 -26.29 -3.15 80.33
C GLU A 322 -26.07 -4.54 80.94
N ALA A 323 -24.91 -5.16 80.67
CA ALA A 323 -24.54 -6.46 81.23
C ALA A 323 -23.91 -6.37 82.64
N GLY A 324 -23.39 -5.20 83.03
CA GLY A 324 -22.68 -4.99 84.30
C GLY A 324 -21.34 -5.73 84.40
N ALA A 325 -20.73 -5.99 83.24
CA ALA A 325 -19.58 -6.87 83.02
C ALA A 325 -18.61 -6.26 81.99
N LEU A 326 -17.41 -6.84 81.81
CA LEU A 326 -16.52 -6.47 80.71
C LEU A 326 -17.17 -6.86 79.37
N ARG A 327 -17.03 -6.01 78.35
CA ARG A 327 -17.58 -6.26 77.01
C ARG A 327 -17.03 -7.56 76.41
N GLU A 328 -17.92 -8.42 75.89
CA GLU A 328 -17.56 -9.65 75.20
C GLU A 328 -16.90 -9.36 73.83
N LEU A 329 -15.89 -10.17 73.46
CA LEU A 329 -15.11 -10.09 72.21
C LEU A 329 -15.73 -10.91 71.06
#